data_AF-A0A1H0Q8H9-F1
#
_entry.id   AF-A0A1H0Q8H9-F1
#
_cell.length_a   1.000
_cell.length_b   1.000
_cell.length_c   1.000
_cell.angle_alpha   90.00
_cell.angle_beta   90.00
_cell.angle_gamma   90.00
#
_symmetry.space_group_name_H-M   'P 1'
#
loop_
_entity.id
_entity.type
_entity.pdbx_description
1 polymer ?
#
loop_
_entity_poly.entity_id
_entity_poly.type
_entity_poly.pdbx_seq_one_letter_code
_entity_poly.pdbx_strand_id
1 'polypeptide(L)'
;MGCVRAERRHLGGVIWAVWHLPGYVGSPATFLPFAVFTVLLGTLLGMLRLHTNAVWACSVVHAANNTLVIAFVNIAFTDASELRPPDPWTLGLSGWTGWAVMALLIAVLTARGRVTA
;
A
#
# COMPACT_ATOMS: atom_id res chain seq x y z
N MET A 1 1.96 27.39 0.96
CA MET A 1 2.92 26.26 1.06
C MET A 1 2.27 24.87 1.23
N GLY A 2 0.96 24.73 1.48
CA GLY A 2 0.29 23.42 1.63
C GLY A 2 0.13 22.58 0.36
N CYS A 3 -0.04 23.21 -0.81
CA CYS A 3 -0.26 22.51 -2.10
C CYS A 3 0.90 21.57 -2.48
N VAL A 4 2.14 22.04 -2.32
CA VAL A 4 3.37 21.31 -2.68
C VAL A 4 3.62 20.07 -1.80
N ARG A 5 3.07 20.02 -0.58
CA ARG A 5 3.16 18.84 0.32
C ARG A 5 2.12 17.77 0.00
N ALA A 6 1.02 18.10 -0.67
CA ALA A 6 0.03 17.10 -1.08
C ALA A 6 0.54 16.32 -2.30
N GLU A 7 1.16 17.01 -3.25
CA GLU A 7 1.63 16.45 -4.52
C GLU A 7 2.79 15.46 -4.37
N ARG A 8 3.55 15.47 -3.27
CA ARG A 8 4.74 14.59 -3.15
C ARG A 8 4.51 13.32 -2.34
N ARG A 9 3.31 13.09 -1.81
CA ARG A 9 3.04 11.97 -0.89
C ARG A 9 3.11 10.59 -1.56
N HIS A 10 2.82 10.53 -2.87
CA HIS A 10 2.82 9.30 -3.64
C HIS A 10 4.20 8.92 -4.21
N LEU A 11 5.14 9.87 -4.29
CA LEU A 11 6.46 9.65 -4.89
C LEU A 11 7.26 8.56 -4.16
N GLY A 12 7.15 8.50 -2.83
CA GLY A 12 7.77 7.43 -2.05
C GLY A 12 7.27 6.04 -2.45
N GLY A 13 5.96 5.93 -2.73
CA GLY A 13 5.37 4.67 -3.21
C GLY A 13 5.78 4.32 -4.64
N VAL A 14 5.92 5.30 -5.54
CA VAL A 14 6.43 5.07 -6.90
C VAL A 14 7.88 4.60 -6.87
N ILE A 15 8.73 5.25 -6.08
CA ILE A 15 10.13 4.84 -5.90
C ILE A 15 10.19 3.43 -5.30
N TRP A 16 9.31 3.13 -4.34
CA TRP A 16 9.20 1.81 -3.75
C TRP A 16 8.85 0.73 -4.80
N ALA A 17 7.88 0.99 -5.68
CA ALA A 17 7.55 0.09 -6.79
C ALA A 17 8.78 -0.16 -7.68
N VAL A 18 9.41 0.91 -8.17
CA VAL A 18 10.57 0.83 -9.08
C VAL A 18 11.74 0.08 -8.44
N TRP A 19 11.98 0.27 -7.15
CA TRP A 19 13.04 -0.42 -6.42
C TRP A 19 12.90 -1.95 -6.41
N HIS A 20 11.67 -2.48 -6.59
CA HIS A 20 11.43 -3.93 -6.65
C HIS A 20 11.64 -4.54 -8.03
N LEU A 21 11.71 -3.74 -9.11
CA LEU A 21 11.84 -4.25 -10.48
C LEU A 21 13.05 -5.18 -10.69
N PRO A 22 14.26 -4.90 -10.15
CA PRO A 22 15.41 -5.79 -10.37
C PRO A 22 15.22 -7.20 -9.79
N GLY A 23 14.40 -7.36 -8.75
CA GLY A 23 14.12 -8.65 -8.11
C GLY A 23 12.83 -9.32 -8.62
N TYR A 24 12.11 -8.66 -9.53
CA TYR A 24 10.83 -9.15 -10.00
C TYR A 24 11.00 -10.14 -11.16
N VAL A 25 10.51 -11.37 -10.97
CA VAL A 25 10.66 -12.49 -11.92
C VAL A 25 9.39 -12.81 -12.73
N GLY A 26 8.32 -12.02 -12.55
CA GLY A 26 7.03 -12.23 -13.23
C GLY A 26 6.85 -11.38 -14.49
N SER A 27 5.65 -11.40 -15.05
CA SER A 27 5.27 -10.55 -16.18
C SER A 27 4.94 -9.11 -15.73
N PRO A 28 5.09 -8.08 -16.59
CA PRO A 28 4.64 -6.73 -16.26
C PRO A 28 3.16 -6.65 -15.83
N ALA A 29 2.30 -7.51 -16.40
CA ALA A 29 0.88 -7.58 -16.05
C ALA A 29 0.65 -8.04 -14.60
N THR A 30 1.48 -8.97 -14.11
CA THR A 30 1.44 -9.47 -12.74
C THR A 30 2.19 -8.56 -11.75
N PHE A 31 2.96 -7.58 -12.23
CA PHE A 31 3.63 -6.57 -11.41
C PHE A 31 2.72 -5.39 -11.09
N LEU A 32 1.83 -5.03 -12.02
CA LEU A 32 0.99 -3.85 -11.90
C LEU A 32 0.17 -3.80 -10.60
N PRO A 33 -0.43 -4.91 -10.11
CA PRO A 33 -1.12 -4.90 -8.82
C PRO A 33 -0.23 -4.49 -7.63
N PHE A 34 1.01 -5.00 -7.60
CA PHE A 34 2.00 -4.62 -6.60
C PHE A 34 2.42 -3.15 -6.72
N ALA A 35 2.57 -2.63 -7.94
CA ALA A 35 2.89 -1.23 -8.17
C ALA A 35 1.78 -0.29 -7.68
N VAL A 36 0.51 -0.61 -7.95
CA VAL A 36 -0.63 0.17 -7.43
C VAL A 36 -0.66 0.13 -5.90
N PHE A 37 -0.47 -1.05 -5.32
CA PHE A 37 -0.40 -1.25 -3.88
C PHE A 37 0.69 -0.39 -3.21
N THR A 38 1.92 -0.43 -3.72
CA THR A 38 3.04 0.34 -3.16
C THR A 38 2.82 1.85 -3.25
N VAL A 39 2.16 2.34 -4.31
CA VAL A 39 1.76 3.75 -4.43
C VAL A 39 0.71 4.14 -3.39
N LEU A 40 -0.34 3.34 -3.22
CA LEU A 40 -1.42 3.62 -2.26
C LEU A 40 -0.93 3.52 -0.82
N LEU A 41 -0.27 2.43 -0.45
CA LEU A 41 0.27 2.26 0.89
C LEU A 41 1.38 3.27 1.18
N GLY A 42 2.27 3.53 0.22
CA GLY A 42 3.30 4.57 0.35
C GLY A 42 2.71 5.96 0.60
N THR A 43 1.57 6.27 -0.03
CA THR A 43 0.83 7.52 0.22
C THR A 43 0.30 7.57 1.65
N LEU A 44 -0.32 6.48 2.13
CA LEU A 44 -0.83 6.39 3.51
C LEU A 44 0.30 6.50 4.55
N LEU A 45 1.44 5.84 4.33
CA LEU A 45 2.63 5.96 5.18
C LEU A 45 3.17 7.40 5.16
N GLY A 46 3.21 8.05 4.00
CA GLY A 46 3.57 9.46 3.88
C GLY A 46 2.63 10.37 4.67
N MET A 47 1.32 10.12 4.63
CA MET A 47 0.33 10.85 5.43
C MET A 47 0.53 10.62 6.93
N LEU A 48 0.73 9.37 7.35
CA LEU A 48 1.00 9.00 8.74
C LEU A 48 2.27 9.69 9.26
N ARG A 49 3.35 9.68 8.46
CA ARG A 49 4.62 10.33 8.78
C ARG A 49 4.47 11.84 8.97
N LEU A 50 3.67 12.49 8.13
CA LEU A 50 3.42 13.92 8.22
C LEU A 50 2.53 14.28 9.41
N HIS A 51 1.56 13.43 9.76
CA HIS A 51 0.65 13.66 10.88
C HIS A 51 1.32 13.42 12.24
N THR A 52 2.12 12.36 12.37
CA THR A 52 2.71 11.94 13.65
C THR A 52 4.13 12.48 13.87
N ASN A 53 4.77 12.97 12.81
CA ASN A 53 6.20 13.25 12.75
C ASN A 53 7.12 12.07 13.16
N ALA A 54 6.60 10.84 13.21
CA ALA A 54 7.30 9.66 13.73
C ALA A 54 7.58 8.64 12.63
N VAL A 55 8.85 8.23 12.50
CA VAL A 55 9.23 7.14 11.56
C VAL A 55 8.76 5.78 12.07
N TRP A 56 8.78 5.57 13.39
CA TRP A 56 8.40 4.28 14.01
C TRP A 56 6.95 3.88 13.75
N ALA A 57 6.03 4.84 13.72
CA ALA A 57 4.63 4.56 13.36
C ALA A 57 4.53 3.97 11.94
N CYS A 58 5.31 4.49 11.00
CA CYS A 58 5.35 3.99 9.63
C CYS A 58 6.00 2.60 9.56
N SER A 59 7.09 2.37 10.30
CA SER A 59 7.75 1.06 10.38
C SER A 59 6.83 -0.02 10.93
N VAL A 60 6.06 0.28 11.99
CA VAL A 60 5.11 -0.67 12.59
C VAL A 60 3.98 -1.00 11.60
N VAL A 61 3.39 0.01 10.95
CA VAL A 61 2.33 -0.22 9.94
C VAL A 61 2.86 -1.03 8.76
N HIS A 62 4.05 -0.72 8.27
CA HIS A 62 4.68 -1.46 7.19
C HIS A 62 4.98 -2.92 7.59
N ALA A 63 5.55 -3.14 8.77
CA ALA A 63 5.80 -4.49 9.29
C ALA A 63 4.50 -5.27 9.50
N ALA A 64 3.47 -4.62 10.06
CA ALA A 64 2.15 -5.23 10.24
C ALA A 64 1.52 -5.64 8.90
N ASN A 65 1.63 -4.80 7.86
CA ASN A 65 1.17 -5.17 6.52
C ASN A 65 1.89 -6.42 6.00
N ASN A 66 3.22 -6.48 6.10
CA ASN A 66 3.99 -7.61 5.59
C ASN A 66 3.73 -8.91 6.38
N THR A 67 3.54 -8.81 7.70
CA THR A 67 3.37 -9.99 8.56
C THR A 67 1.91 -10.44 8.66
N LEU A 68 0.99 -9.50 8.90
CA LEU A 68 -0.41 -9.84 9.16
C LEU A 68 -1.19 -10.06 7.87
N VAL A 69 -1.03 -9.15 6.90
CA VAL A 69 -1.88 -9.14 5.70
C VAL A 69 -1.30 -10.02 4.60
N ILE A 70 0.01 -9.96 4.37
CA ILE A 70 0.64 -10.74 3.31
C ILE A 70 0.89 -12.20 3.75
N ALA A 71 1.29 -12.43 5.00
CA ALA A 71 1.62 -13.78 5.48
C ALA A 71 0.49 -14.42 6.31
N PHE A 72 0.06 -13.82 7.43
CA PHE A 72 -0.82 -14.52 8.37
C PHE A 72 -2.25 -14.74 7.84
N VAL A 73 -2.90 -13.71 7.28
CA VAL A 73 -4.27 -13.85 6.76
C VAL A 73 -4.33 -14.78 5.55
N ASN A 74 -3.35 -14.73 4.65
CA ASN A 74 -3.26 -15.62 3.49
C ASN A 74 -2.82 -17.06 3.83
N ILE A 75 -2.35 -17.34 5.05
CA ILE A 75 -1.99 -18.70 5.45
C ILE A 75 -3.08 -19.29 6.36
N ALA A 76 -3.65 -18.48 7.26
CA ALA A 76 -4.63 -18.93 8.24
C ALA A 76 -6.04 -19.16 7.67
N PHE A 77 -6.39 -18.49 6.56
CA PHE A 77 -7.73 -18.56 5.97
C PHE A 77 -7.76 -19.17 4.56
N THR A 78 -6.63 -19.67 4.06
CA THR A 78 -6.55 -20.33 2.75
C THR A 78 -6.93 -21.80 2.90
N ASP A 79 -7.98 -22.21 2.20
CA ASP A 79 -8.37 -23.61 2.08
C ASP A 79 -7.36 -24.38 1.18
N ALA A 80 -7.25 -25.70 1.32
CA ALA A 80 -6.32 -26.52 0.55
C ALA A 80 -6.58 -26.45 -0.98
N SER A 81 -7.81 -26.10 -1.38
CA SER A 81 -8.21 -25.83 -2.76
C SER A 81 -7.64 -24.52 -3.33
N GLU A 82 -7.19 -23.62 -2.46
CA GLU A 82 -6.61 -22.31 -2.76
C GLU A 82 -5.08 -22.28 -2.75
N LEU A 83 -4.42 -23.45 -2.72
CA LEU A 83 -2.97 -23.58 -2.91
C LEU A 83 -2.49 -23.25 -4.34
N ARG A 84 -3.41 -22.90 -5.26
CA ARG A 84 -3.03 -22.26 -6.53
C ARG A 84 -2.37 -20.91 -6.25
N PRO A 85 -1.45 -20.45 -7.12
CA PRO A 85 -0.96 -19.08 -7.05
C PRO A 85 -2.16 -18.13 -7.02
N PRO A 86 -2.33 -17.34 -5.94
CA PRO A 86 -3.47 -16.44 -5.83
C PRO A 86 -3.41 -15.40 -6.96
N ASP A 87 -4.57 -15.03 -7.48
CA ASP A 87 -4.67 -13.98 -8.50
C ASP A 87 -4.17 -12.65 -7.91
N PRO A 88 -3.07 -12.06 -8.45
CA PRO A 88 -2.52 -10.81 -7.94
C PRO A 88 -3.51 -9.64 -7.93
N TRP A 89 -4.55 -9.69 -8.76
CA TRP A 89 -5.57 -8.64 -8.86
C TRP A 89 -6.62 -8.69 -7.76
N THR A 90 -6.75 -9.81 -7.05
CA THR A 90 -7.76 -9.99 -5.99
C THR A 90 -7.15 -10.29 -4.62
N LEU A 91 -5.83 -10.51 -4.56
CA LEU A 91 -5.12 -10.85 -3.33
C LEU A 91 -5.08 -9.68 -2.33
N GLY A 92 -5.94 -9.73 -1.31
CA GLY A 92 -5.90 -8.88 -0.12
C GLY A 92 -5.71 -7.38 -0.42
N LEU A 93 -4.80 -6.73 0.32
CA LEU A 93 -4.48 -5.31 0.10
C LEU A 93 -3.79 -5.03 -1.24
N SER A 94 -3.17 -6.04 -1.85
CA SER A 94 -2.54 -5.92 -3.17
C SER A 94 -3.53 -5.99 -4.34
N GLY A 95 -4.78 -6.43 -4.11
CA GLY A 95 -5.83 -6.48 -5.11
C GLY A 95 -6.80 -5.29 -5.06
N TRP A 96 -7.72 -5.25 -6.02
CA TRP A 96 -8.63 -4.12 -6.23
C TRP A 96 -9.53 -3.79 -5.03
N THR A 97 -9.92 -4.80 -4.24
CA THR A 97 -10.71 -4.61 -3.02
C THR A 97 -9.91 -3.83 -1.97
N GLY A 98 -8.64 -4.21 -1.79
CA GLY A 98 -7.67 -3.48 -0.97
C GLY A 98 -7.43 -2.05 -1.46
N TRP A 99 -7.32 -1.87 -2.77
CA TRP A 99 -7.13 -0.54 -3.36
C TRP A 99 -8.31 0.36 -3.10
N ALA A 100 -9.54 -0.15 -3.23
CA ALA A 100 -10.75 0.62 -2.95
C ALA A 100 -10.77 1.12 -1.50
N VAL A 101 -10.41 0.25 -0.54
CA VAL A 101 -10.33 0.62 0.88
C VAL A 101 -9.25 1.68 1.11
N MET A 102 -8.04 1.48 0.57
CA MET A 102 -6.94 2.45 0.74
C MET A 102 -7.23 3.78 0.05
N ALA A 103 -7.78 3.76 -1.17
CA ALA A 103 -8.15 4.95 -1.91
C ALA A 103 -9.27 5.73 -1.19
N LEU A 104 -10.27 5.03 -0.65
CA LEU A 104 -11.31 5.65 0.16
C LEU A 104 -10.71 6.28 1.43
N LEU A 105 -9.82 5.57 2.12
CA LEU A 105 -9.15 6.11 3.31
C LEU A 105 -8.30 7.34 2.97
N ILE A 106 -7.52 7.30 1.88
CA ILE A 106 -6.77 8.45 1.36
C ILE A 106 -7.72 9.62 1.09
N ALA A 107 -8.84 9.38 0.41
CA ALA A 107 -9.82 10.41 0.08
C ALA A 107 -10.44 11.02 1.34
N VAL A 108 -10.84 10.20 2.31
CA VAL A 108 -11.39 10.63 3.60
C VAL A 108 -10.37 11.43 4.40
N LEU A 109 -9.14 10.94 4.55
CA LEU A 109 -8.07 11.64 5.27
C LEU A 109 -7.70 12.95 4.59
N THR A 110 -7.70 12.98 3.26
CA THR A 110 -7.47 14.21 2.49
C THR A 110 -8.62 15.19 2.67
N ALA A 111 -9.87 14.74 2.63
CA ALA A 111 -11.05 15.58 2.84
C ALA A 111 -11.13 16.14 4.27
N ARG A 112 -10.86 15.30 5.28
CA ARG A 112 -10.80 15.70 6.70
C ARG A 112 -9.60 16.60 7.00
N GLY A 113 -8.49 16.40 6.29
CA GLY A 113 -7.28 17.21 6.35
C GLY A 113 -7.35 18.55 5.61
N ARG A 114 -8.48 18.89 4.96
CA ARG A 114 -8.72 20.24 4.39
C ARG A 114 -8.89 21.34 5.46
N VAL A 115 -8.70 21.03 6.75
CA VAL A 115 -8.74 21.98 7.89
C VAL A 115 -7.37 22.12 8.60
N THR A 116 -6.31 21.47 8.15
CA THR A 116 -4.95 21.67 8.69
C THR A 116 -3.93 21.96 7.58
N ALA A 117 -4.13 23.10 6.93
CA ALA A 117 -3.10 23.81 6.17
C ALA A 117 -3.00 25.24 6.70
#